data_AF-A0A524IKW6-F1
#
_entry.id   AF-A0A524IKW6-F1
#
_cell.length_a   1.000
_cell.length_b   1.000
_cell.length_c   1.000
_cell.angle_alpha   90.00
_cell.angle_beta   90.00
_cell.angle_gamma   90.00
#
_symmetry.space_group_name_H-M   'P 1'
#
loop_
_entity.id
_entity.type
_entity.pdbx_description
1 polymer ?
#
loop_
_entity_poly.entity_id
_entity_poly.type
_entity_poly.pdbx_seq_one_letter_code
_entity_poly.pdbx_strand_id
1 'polypeptide(L)' 'MKTLFHGKHFITTEDWSRLELDTVFETAIDLKKRFALGEPHRMLPDKTLFMMFFEQSTRTRNSMEAG' A
#
# COMPACT_ATOMS: atom_id res chain seq x y z
N MET A 1 -16.62 9.90 -6.45
CA MET A 1 -17.04 8.93 -5.41
C MET A 1 -15.95 8.89 -4.35
N LYS A 2 -16.24 9.26 -3.11
CA LYS A 2 -15.25 9.29 -2.02
C LYS A 2 -15.30 7.94 -1.31
N THR A 3 -14.23 7.15 -1.39
CA THR A 3 -14.10 5.90 -0.64
C THR A 3 -13.60 6.20 0.77
N LEU A 4 -13.70 5.21 1.67
CA LEU A 4 -13.29 5.34 3.07
C LEU A 4 -11.83 5.80 3.24
N PHE A 5 -10.93 5.39 2.34
CA PHE A 5 -9.49 5.69 2.43
C PHE A 5 -8.99 6.79 1.50
N HIS A 6 -9.85 7.39 0.68
CA HIS A 6 -9.40 8.41 -0.26
C HIS A 6 -8.89 9.66 0.48
N GLY A 7 -7.59 9.93 0.35
CA GLY A 7 -6.91 11.04 1.03
C GLY A 7 -6.56 10.78 2.50
N LYS A 8 -6.69 9.54 2.98
CA LYS A 8 -6.29 9.17 4.35
C LYS A 8 -4.77 9.00 4.45
N HIS A 9 -4.16 9.56 5.48
CA HIS A 9 -2.74 9.38 5.77
C HIS A 9 -2.49 8.13 6.62
N PHE A 10 -1.32 7.51 6.44
CA PHE A 10 -0.84 6.39 7.25
C PHE A 10 0.48 6.78 7.91
N ILE A 11 0.41 7.23 9.17
CA ILE A 11 1.59 7.62 9.97
C ILE A 11 1.80 6.62 11.10
N THR A 12 0.73 6.33 11.85
CA THR A 12 0.75 5.34 12.93
C THR A 12 -0.53 4.50 12.93
N THR A 13 -0.46 3.30 13.52
CA THR A 13 -1.59 2.36 13.55
C THR A 13 -2.72 2.79 14.48
N GLU A 14 -2.45 3.63 15.48
CA GLU A 14 -3.45 4.16 16.43
C GLU A 14 -4.48 5.07 15.75
N ASP A 15 -4.13 5.70 14.62
CA ASP A 15 -5.05 6.53 13.84
C ASP A 15 -6.06 5.69 13.01
N TRP A 16 -5.93 4.36 13.09
CA TRP A 16 -6.71 3.42 12.30
C TRP A 16 -7.52 2.51 13.21
N SER A 17 -8.80 2.37 12.88
CA SER A 17 -9.64 1.37 13.53
C SER A 17 -9.26 -0.03 13.06
N ARG A 18 -9.56 -1.04 13.89
CA ARG A 18 -9.32 -2.45 13.56
C ARG A 18 -9.92 -2.85 12.20
N LEU A 19 -11.17 -2.44 11.94
CA LEU A 19 -11.86 -2.76 10.68
C LEU A 19 -11.14 -2.17 9.46
N GLU A 20 -10.58 -0.97 9.59
CA GLU A 20 -9.82 -0.35 8.51
C GLU A 20 -8.52 -1.11 8.24
N LEU A 21 -7.82 -1.53 9.31
CA LEU A 21 -6.62 -2.35 9.17
C LEU A 21 -6.94 -3.73 8.58
N ASP A 22 -8.04 -4.36 9.00
CA ASP A 22 -8.51 -5.62 8.44
C ASP A 22 -8.73 -5.50 6.91
N THR A 23 -9.34 -4.38 6.46
CA THR A 23 -9.52 -4.09 5.02
C THR A 23 -8.18 -3.97 4.28
N VAL A 24 -7.18 -3.34 4.89
CA VAL A 24 -5.82 -3.23 4.32
C VAL A 24 -5.19 -4.63 4.19
N PHE A 25 -5.32 -5.48 5.20
CA PHE A 25 -4.76 -6.83 5.17
C PHE A 25 -5.46 -7.74 4.15
N GLU A 26 -6.78 -7.66 4.02
CA GLU A 26 -7.53 -8.39 3.00
C GLU A 26 -7.06 -8.00 1.58
N THR A 27 -6.89 -6.70 1.35
CA THR A 27 -6.36 -6.18 0.07
C THR A 27 -4.94 -6.67 -0.19
N ALA A 28 -4.07 -6.68 0.83
CA ALA A 28 -2.69 -7.17 0.71
C ALA A 28 -2.63 -8.68 0.38
N ILE A 29 -3.52 -9.49 0.97
CA ILE A 29 -3.62 -10.92 0.69
C ILE A 29 -4.06 -11.16 -0.76
N ASP A 30 -5.04 -10.41 -1.27
CA ASP A 30 -5.48 -10.50 -2.66
C ASP A 30 -4.35 -10.16 -3.64
N LEU A 31 -3.67 -9.03 -3.43
CA LEU A 31 -2.55 -8.61 -4.28
C LEU A 31 -1.43 -9.65 -4.28
N LYS A 32 -1.09 -10.20 -3.10
CA LYS A 32 -0.10 -11.28 -2.98
C LYS A 32 -0.52 -12.54 -3.76
N LYS A 33 -1.80 -12.92 -3.70
CA LYS A 33 -2.34 -14.06 -4.45
C LYS A 33 -2.24 -13.82 -5.96
N ARG A 34 -2.66 -12.65 -6.44
CA ARG A 34 -2.63 -12.30 -7.87
C ARG A 34 -1.21 -12.26 -8.42
N PHE A 35 -0.28 -11.73 -7.63
CA PHE A 35 1.15 -11.80 -7.94
C PHE A 35 1.64 -13.24 -8.07
N ALA A 36 1.31 -14.11 -7.12
CA ALA A 36 1.69 -15.52 -7.15
C ALA A 36 1.11 -16.29 -8.34
N LEU A 37 -0.07 -15.89 -8.83
CA LEU A 37 -0.72 -16.46 -10.01
C LEU A 37 -0.25 -15.85 -11.33
N GLY A 38 0.64 -14.84 -11.31
CA GLY A 38 1.09 -14.13 -12.50
C GLY A 38 0.00 -13.25 -13.14
N GLU A 39 -1.07 -12.93 -12.41
CA GLU A 39 -2.16 -12.10 -12.90
C GLU A 39 -1.76 -10.62 -12.88
N PRO A 40 -1.91 -9.87 -13.99
CA PRO A 40 -1.63 -8.43 -14.00
C PRO A 40 -2.49 -7.64 -12.99
N HIS A 41 -1.87 -6.76 -12.20
CA HIS A 41 -2.53 -5.98 -11.13
C HIS A 41 -2.13 -4.49 -11.13
N ARG A 42 -2.21 -3.84 -12.30
CA ARG A 42 -1.87 -2.42 -12.50
C ARG A 42 -3.00 -1.48 -12.03
N MET A 43 -3.15 -1.32 -10.71
CA MET A 43 -4.27 -0.60 -10.10
C MET A 43 -4.15 0.93 -10.10
N LEU A 44 -2.93 1.47 -10.19
CA LEU A 44 -2.65 2.91 -10.05
C LEU A 44 -1.89 3.47 -11.27
N PRO A 45 -2.41 3.32 -12.51
CA PRO A 45 -1.81 3.98 -13.66
C PRO A 45 -1.80 5.50 -13.46
N ASP A 46 -0.77 6.16 -13.98
CA ASP A 46 -0.62 7.61 -13.98
C ASP A 46 -0.54 8.25 -12.58
N LYS A 47 -0.22 7.44 -11.55
CA LYS A 47 0.09 7.92 -10.19
C LYS A 47 1.59 7.90 -9.97
N THR A 48 2.10 8.94 -9.31
CA THR A 48 3.51 9.09 -8.96
C THR A 48 3.66 9.19 -7.45
N LEU A 49 4.57 8.41 -6.88
CA LEU A 49 4.93 8.43 -5.47
C LEU A 49 6.32 9.07 -5.30
N PHE A 50 6.40 10.11 -4.46
CA PHE A 50 7.68 10.68 -4.04
C PHE A 50 8.10 10.06 -2.71
N MET A 51 9.26 9.41 -2.67
CA MET A 51 9.81 8.79 -1.47
C MET A 51 10.98 9.62 -0.93
N MET A 52 10.87 10.07 0.31
CA MET A 52 11.89 10.86 1.00
C MET A 52 12.46 10.05 2.16
N PHE A 53 13.78 9.82 2.15
CA PHE A 53 14.50 9.07 3.18
C PHE A 53 15.61 9.94 3.75
N PHE A 54 15.58 10.18 5.06
CA PHE A 54 16.67 10.85 5.78
C PHE A 54 17.81 9.89 6.12
N GLU A 55 17.47 8.61 6.30
CA GLU A 55 18.41 7.54 6.64
C GLU A 55 18.32 6.41 5.62
N GLN A 56 19.42 5.67 5.45
CA GLN A 56 19.45 4.55 4.52
C GLN A 56 18.58 3.39 5.03
N SER A 57 17.49 3.09 4.31
CA SER A 57 16.67 1.90 4.54
C SER A 57 16.41 1.14 3.24
N THR A 58 17.32 0.24 2.90
CA THR A 58 17.28 -0.51 1.64
C THR A 58 16.01 -1.36 1.50
N ARG A 59 15.58 -2.03 2.58
CA ARG A 59 14.37 -2.87 2.53
C ARG A 59 13.11 -2.05 2.30
N THR A 60 12.95 -0.94 3.03
CA THR A 60 11.77 -0.07 2.90
C THR A 60 11.72 0.57 1.52
N ARG A 61 12.84 1.08 1.01
CA ARG A 61 12.89 1.66 -0.33
C ARG A 61 12.49 0.63 -1.39
N ASN A 62 13.12 -0.54 -1.38
CA ASN A 62 12.87 -1.56 -2.39
C ASN A 62 11.43 -2.09 -2.34
N SER A 63 10.84 -2.27 -1.14
CA SER A 63 9.46 -2.73 -1.03
C SER A 63 8.44 -1.69 -1.52
N MET A 64 8.70 -0.40 -1.32
CA MET A 64 7.82 0.68 -1.79
C MET A 64 7.99 0.99 -3.27
N GLU A 65 9.19 0.78 -3.82
CA GLU A 65 9.48 0.98 -5.25
C GLU A 65 8.94 -0.17 -6.13
N ALA A 66 9.01 -1.40 -5.63
CA ALA A 66 8.62 -2.60 -6.38
C ALA A 66 7.18 -3.06 -6.14
N GLY A 67 6.56 -2.62 -5.05
CA GLY A 67 5.17 -2.94 -4.71
C GLY A 67 4.18 -2.21 -5.60
#